data_AF-A0A1H6YY72-F1
#
_entry.id   AF-A0A1H6YY72-F1
#
_cell.length_a   1.000
_cell.length_b   1.000
_cell.length_c   1.000
_cell.angle_alpha   90.00
_cell.angle_beta   90.00
_cell.angle_gamma   90.00
#
_symmetry.space_group_name_H-M   'P 1'
#
loop_
_entity.id
_entity.type
_entity.pdbx_description
1 polymer ?
#
loop_
_entity_poly.entity_id
_entity_poly.type
_entity_poly.pdbx_seq_one_letter_code
_entity_poly.pdbx_strand_id
1 'polypeptide(L)'
;QVVAFCRHLLRHVQGKLVVLMDNARIHKTKALRAFVEQQPRLTVEYLPPYAPELNPIERLWAYVKGSVLANFCPKDVGELKGRLNSAWQRVRYVQLPRRLTCSHSSSPT
;
A
#
# COMPACT_ATOMS: atom_id res chain seq x y z
N GLN A 1 12.15 -5.63 8.06
CA GLN A 1 10.83 -5.81 7.42
C GLN A 1 10.72 -5.09 6.06
N VAL A 2 10.94 -3.77 5.96
CA VAL A 2 10.81 -3.01 4.68
C VAL A 2 11.77 -3.51 3.58
N VAL A 3 13.06 -3.71 3.88
CA VAL A 3 14.02 -4.24 2.90
C VAL A 3 13.62 -5.63 2.38
N ALA A 4 13.12 -6.51 3.25
CA ALA A 4 12.66 -7.84 2.86
C ALA A 4 11.45 -7.75 1.91
N PHE A 5 10.56 -6.79 2.14
CA PHE A 5 9.44 -6.50 1.25
C PHE A 5 9.91 -5.97 -0.11
N CYS A 6 10.81 -4.97 -0.16
CA CYS A 6 11.35 -4.48 -1.43
C CYS A 6 12.06 -5.60 -2.21
N ARG A 7 12.82 -6.46 -1.53
CA ARG A 7 13.44 -7.65 -2.13
C ARG A 7 12.40 -8.61 -2.70
N HIS A 8 11.29 -8.83 -1.99
CA HIS A 8 10.19 -9.66 -2.47
C HIS A 8 9.56 -9.05 -3.73
N LEU A 9 9.32 -7.74 -3.77
CA LEU A 9 8.77 -7.06 -4.95
C LEU A 9 9.68 -7.18 -6.17
N LEU A 10 10.99 -6.98 -6.01
CA LEU A 10 11.96 -7.08 -7.11
C LEU A 10 12.01 -8.47 -7.78
N ARG A 11 11.64 -9.53 -7.04
CA ARG A 11 11.54 -10.89 -7.59
C ARG A 11 10.27 -11.12 -8.41
N HIS A 12 9.19 -10.41 -8.11
CA HIS A 12 7.87 -10.67 -8.69
C HIS A 12 7.45 -9.60 -9.72
N VAL A 13 8.01 -8.40 -9.65
CA VAL A 13 7.74 -7.29 -10.57
C VAL A 13 8.92 -7.13 -11.50
N GLN A 14 8.68 -7.26 -12.80
CA GLN A 14 9.68 -7.07 -13.84
C GLN A 14 9.79 -5.58 -14.22
N GLY A 15 10.94 -5.15 -14.77
CA GLY A 15 11.17 -3.76 -15.17
C GLY A 15 11.58 -2.83 -14.03
N LYS A 16 11.48 -1.51 -14.27
CA LYS A 16 11.73 -0.46 -13.27
C LYS A 16 10.58 -0.41 -12.27
N LEU A 17 10.91 -0.34 -10.99
CA LEU A 17 9.98 -0.35 -9.87
C LEU A 17 10.13 0.94 -9.06
N VAL A 18 9.05 1.71 -8.96
CA VAL A 18 8.96 2.86 -8.05
C VAL A 18 8.07 2.48 -6.88
N VAL A 19 8.60 2.59 -5.66
CA VAL A 19 7.84 2.36 -4.43
C VAL A 19 7.57 3.71 -3.77
N LEU A 20 6.29 4.08 -3.70
CA LEU A 20 5.84 5.27 -2.97
C LEU A 20 5.66 4.91 -1.49
N MET A 21 6.25 5.69 -0.59
CA MET A 21 6.17 5.51 0.86
C MET A 21 5.66 6.77 1.56
N ASP A 22 5.00 6.61 2.70
CA ASP A 22 4.71 7.72 3.60
C ASP A 22 5.97 8.16 4.37
N ASN A 23 5.84 9.21 5.19
CA ASN A 23 6.95 9.78 5.93
C ASN A 23 7.29 9.07 7.25
N ALA A 24 6.71 7.90 7.55
CA ALA A 24 6.95 7.22 8.81
C ALA A 24 8.45 6.89 8.99
N ARG A 25 8.95 7.03 10.23
CA ARG A 25 10.39 6.88 10.55
C ARG A 25 10.95 5.52 10.15
N ILE A 26 10.12 4.47 10.18
CA ILE A 26 10.48 3.10 9.77
C ILE A 26 10.86 2.98 8.29
N HIS A 27 10.42 3.92 7.44
CA HIS A 27 10.78 3.97 6.03
C HIS A 27 12.10 4.72 5.80
N LYS A 28 12.58 5.54 6.75
CA LYS A 28 13.77 6.39 6.58
C LYS A 28 15.06 5.78 7.14
N THR A 29 15.16 4.46 7.17
CA THR A 29 16.32 3.77 7.77
C THR A 29 17.55 3.80 6.85
N LYS A 30 18.76 3.87 7.44
CA LYS A 30 20.03 3.78 6.69
C LYS A 30 20.13 2.46 5.89
N ALA A 31 19.65 1.37 6.48
CA ALA A 31 19.62 0.06 5.84
C ALA A 31 18.76 0.05 4.57
N LEU A 32 17.63 0.76 4.55
CA LEU A 32 16.81 0.86 3.33
C LEU A 32 17.54 1.68 2.26
N ARG A 33 18.14 2.81 2.61
CA ARG A 33 18.89 3.66 1.65
C ARG A 33 20.01 2.87 0.99
N ALA A 34 20.86 2.23 1.78
CA ALA A 34 21.96 1.41 1.28
C ALA A 34 21.46 0.25 0.39
N PHE A 35 20.31 -0.35 0.73
CA PHE A 35 19.71 -1.39 -0.11
C PHE A 35 19.24 -0.81 -1.45
N VAL A 36 18.51 0.31 -1.45
CA VAL A 36 17.99 0.94 -2.68
C VAL A 36 19.11 1.36 -3.62
N GLU A 37 20.20 1.92 -3.09
CA GLU A 37 21.40 2.30 -3.86
C GLU A 37 22.03 1.11 -4.63
N GLN A 38 21.91 -0.11 -4.10
CA GLN A 38 22.41 -1.32 -4.75
C GLN A 38 21.45 -1.93 -5.79
N GLN A 39 20.23 -1.39 -5.91
CA GLN A 39 19.18 -1.96 -6.77
C GLN A 39 18.86 -0.98 -7.91
N PRO A 40 19.51 -1.09 -9.09
CA PRO A 40 19.35 -0.13 -10.19
C PRO A 40 17.93 -0.06 -10.77
N ARG A 41 17.10 -1.07 -10.46
CA ARG A 41 15.69 -1.14 -10.87
C ARG A 41 14.73 -0.56 -9.84
N LEU A 42 15.19 -0.20 -8.65
CA LEU A 42 14.33 0.23 -7.54
C LEU A 42 14.54 1.72 -7.26
N THR A 43 13.45 2.48 -7.28
CA THR A 43 13.39 3.85 -6.78
C THR A 43 12.40 3.91 -5.63
N VAL A 44 12.75 4.63 -4.57
CA VAL A 44 11.84 4.89 -3.44
C VAL A 44 11.58 6.38 -3.39
N GLU A 45 10.31 6.76 -3.51
CA GLU A 45 9.86 8.15 -3.39
C GLU A 45 8.98 8.29 -2.16
N TYR A 46 9.00 9.48 -1.56
CA TYR A 46 8.21 9.80 -0.38
C TYR A 46 7.11 10.78 -0.73
N LEU A 47 5.91 10.54 -0.20
CA LEU A 47 4.83 11.51 -0.29
C LEU A 47 5.20 12.79 0.47
N PRO A 48 4.55 13.93 0.18
CA PRO A 48 4.67 15.13 1.00
C PRO A 48 4.33 14.84 2.47
N PRO A 49 5.00 15.49 3.44
CA PRO A 49 4.63 15.39 4.85
C PRO A 49 3.18 15.80 5.08
N TYR A 50 2.48 15.10 5.97
CA TYR A 50 1.11 15.40 6.38
C TYR A 50 0.07 15.44 5.25
N ALA A 51 0.30 14.72 4.15
CA ALA A 51 -0.63 14.61 3.02
C ALA A 51 -1.22 13.18 2.89
N PRO A 52 -2.00 12.68 3.88
CA PRO A 52 -2.60 11.34 3.83
C PRO A 52 -3.58 11.16 2.66
N GLU A 53 -4.21 12.24 2.19
CA GLU A 53 -5.11 12.24 1.03
C GLU A 53 -4.40 11.82 -0.27
N LEU A 54 -3.08 12.00 -0.35
CA LEU A 54 -2.26 11.57 -1.48
C LEU A 54 -1.85 10.10 -1.40
N ASN A 55 -2.08 9.43 -0.26
CA ASN A 55 -1.73 8.03 -0.07
C ASN A 55 -2.92 7.12 -0.44
N PRO A 56 -2.91 6.41 -1.58
CA PRO A 56 -4.07 5.65 -2.05
C PRO A 56 -4.49 4.54 -1.07
N ILE A 57 -3.55 4.03 -0.26
CA ILE A 57 -3.84 2.99 0.73
C ILE A 57 -4.81 3.48 1.80
N GLU A 58 -4.86 4.78 2.10
CA GLU A 58 -5.78 5.35 3.10
C GLU A 58 -7.24 5.16 2.69
N ARG A 59 -7.55 5.34 1.41
CA ARG A 59 -8.90 5.10 0.88
C ARG A 59 -9.27 3.62 0.96
N LEU A 60 -8.33 2.72 0.69
CA LEU A 60 -8.53 1.27 0.87
C LEU A 60 -8.79 0.94 2.34
N TRP A 61 -8.02 1.53 3.26
CA TRP A 61 -8.20 1.34 4.69
C TRP A 61 -9.54 1.87 5.18
N ALA A 62 -9.97 3.04 4.72
CA ALA A 62 -11.29 3.59 5.03
C ALA A 62 -12.40 2.62 4.60
N TYR A 63 -12.30 2.07 3.37
CA TYR A 63 -13.23 1.06 2.89
C TYR A 63 -13.23 -0.21 3.76
N VAL A 64 -12.06 -0.79 4.04
CA VAL A 64 -11.95 -2.01 4.84
C VAL A 64 -12.54 -1.82 6.24
N LYS A 65 -12.22 -0.69 6.89
CA LYS A 65 -12.74 -0.33 8.21
C LYS A 65 -14.27 -0.14 8.19
N GLY A 66 -14.79 0.58 7.19
CA GLY A 66 -16.22 0.90 7.10
C GLY A 66 -17.10 -0.24 6.58
N SER A 67 -16.55 -1.21 5.84
CA SER A 67 -17.34 -2.30 5.24
C SER A 67 -17.11 -3.66 5.89
N VAL A 68 -15.86 -4.03 6.18
CA VAL A 68 -15.53 -5.40 6.61
C VAL A 68 -15.34 -5.50 8.12
N LEU A 69 -14.85 -4.43 8.75
CA LEU A 69 -14.61 -4.34 10.19
C LEU A 69 -15.65 -3.48 10.93
N ALA A 70 -16.65 -2.93 10.23
CA ALA A 70 -17.69 -2.15 10.88
C ALA A 70 -18.41 -3.01 11.93
N ASN A 71 -18.47 -2.52 13.17
CA ASN A 71 -19.07 -3.18 14.32
C ASN A 71 -18.52 -4.59 14.61
N PHE A 72 -17.32 -4.91 14.11
CA PHE A 72 -16.68 -6.19 14.35
C PHE A 72 -15.79 -6.13 15.59
N CYS A 73 -16.07 -6.98 16.58
CA CYS A 73 -15.29 -7.07 17.83
C CYS A 73 -14.59 -8.45 17.88
N PRO A 74 -13.33 -8.54 17.41
CA PRO A 74 -12.59 -9.80 17.45
C PRO A 74 -12.21 -10.16 18.89
N LYS A 75 -12.30 -11.45 19.23
CA LYS A 75 -11.89 -11.98 20.54
C LYS A 75 -10.37 -12.13 20.66
N ASP A 76 -9.71 -12.35 19.52
CA ASP A 76 -8.27 -12.48 19.44
C ASP A 76 -7.70 -11.97 18.09
N VAL A 77 -6.38 -11.88 18.02
CA VAL A 77 -5.66 -11.40 16.83
C VAL A 77 -5.83 -12.36 15.64
N GLY A 78 -6.06 -13.65 15.89
CA GLY A 78 -6.31 -14.65 14.85
C GLY A 78 -7.63 -14.39 14.13
N GLU A 79 -8.70 -14.13 14.89
CA GLU A 79 -10.02 -13.77 14.37
C GLU A 79 -9.95 -12.49 13.53
N LEU A 80 -9.25 -11.46 14.04
CA LEU A 80 -9.01 -10.23 13.30
C LEU A 80 -8.28 -10.47 11.98
N LYS A 81 -7.20 -11.27 12.00
CA LYS A 81 -6.43 -11.61 10.79
C LYS A 81 -7.28 -12.37 9.77
N GLY A 82 -8.08 -13.34 10.21
CA GLY A 82 -8.99 -14.08 9.34
C GLY A 82 -10.01 -13.17 8.65
N ARG A 83 -10.59 -12.24 9.40
CA ARG A 83 -11.53 -11.24 8.86
C ARG A 83 -10.85 -10.29 7.87
N LEU A 84 -9.65 -9.79 8.20
CA LEU A 84 -8.84 -8.94 7.32
C LEU A 84 -8.47 -9.66 6.02
N ASN A 85 -8.07 -10.93 6.07
CA ASN A 85 -7.75 -11.71 4.86
C ASN A 85 -8.94 -11.77 3.89
N SER A 86 -10.14 -11.98 4.43
CA SER A 86 -11.39 -11.94 3.64
C SER A 86 -11.65 -10.54 3.06
N ALA A 87 -11.32 -9.48 3.80
CA ALA A 87 -11.41 -8.09 3.32
C ALA A 87 -10.50 -7.84 2.11
N TRP A 88 -9.23 -8.26 2.21
CA TRP A 88 -8.25 -8.05 1.16
C TRP A 88 -8.58 -8.79 -0.13
N GLN A 89 -9.19 -9.98 -0.03
CA GLN A 89 -9.75 -10.66 -1.20
C GLN A 89 -10.79 -9.78 -1.90
N ARG A 90 -11.74 -9.21 -1.16
CA ARG A 90 -12.76 -8.30 -1.74
C ARG A 90 -12.14 -7.08 -2.41
N VAL A 91 -11.14 -6.44 -1.78
CA VAL A 91 -10.43 -5.30 -2.37
C VAL A 91 -9.78 -5.68 -3.71
N ARG A 92 -9.18 -6.88 -3.80
CA ARG A 92 -8.56 -7.41 -5.02
C ARG A 92 -9.58 -7.68 -6.13
N TYR A 93 -10.78 -8.15 -5.79
CA TYR A 93 -11.83 -8.48 -6.77
C TYR A 93 -12.56 -7.25 -7.33
N VAL A 94 -12.70 -6.16 -6.58
CA VAL A 94 -13.49 -4.99 -7.01
C VAL A 94 -12.68 -4.03 -7.92
N GLN A 95 -11.42 -4.34 -8.25
CA GLN A 95 -10.49 -3.43 -8.91
C GLN A 95 -10.43 -2.04 -8.23
N LEU A 96 -10.71 -2.00 -6.92
CA LEU A 96 -10.75 -0.78 -6.09
C LEU A 96 -9.51 0.09 -6.28
N PRO A 97 -8.28 -0.44 -6.38
CA PRO A 97 -7.11 0.37 -6.69
C PRO A 97 -7.25 1.18 -7.99
N ARG A 98 -7.78 0.61 -9.08
CA ARG A 98 -8.02 1.34 -10.34
C ARG A 98 -9.15 2.37 -10.19
N ARG A 99 -10.24 2.01 -9.52
CA ARG A 99 -11.41 2.91 -9.36
C ARG A 99 -11.14 4.08 -8.41
N LEU A 100 -10.25 3.91 -7.43
CA LEU A 100 -9.87 4.95 -6.47
C LEU A 100 -8.73 5.83 -6.97
N THR A 101 -7.86 5.35 -7.87
CA THR A 101 -6.78 6.18 -8.44
C THR A 101 -7.17 6.86 -9.75
N CYS A 102 -8.18 6.36 -10.48
CA CYS A 102 -8.76 7.03 -11.64
C CYS A 102 -9.89 7.96 -11.19
N SER A 103 -9.55 9.13 -10.67
CA SER A 103 -10.50 10.22 -10.47
C SER A 103 -10.09 11.47 -11.24
N HIS A 104 -9.69 11.31 -12.50
CA HIS A 104 -9.75 12.32 -13.58
C HIS A 104 -9.32 11.66 -14.90
N SER A 105 -10.29 11.26 -15.73
CA SER A 105 -10.11 11.25 -17.18
C SER A 105 -11.23 12.11 -17.73
N SER A 106 -10.84 13.27 -18.26
CA SER A 106 -11.64 14.27 -18.93
C SER A 106 -12.68 13.65 -19.87
N SER A 107 -13.87 14.24 -19.89
CA SER A 107 -14.90 13.99 -20.89
C SER A 107 -14.30 14.14 -22.30
N PRO A 108 -14.58 13.24 -23.26
CA PRO A 108 -14.28 13.52 -24.65
C PRO A 108 -15.28 14.53 -25.18
N THR A 109 -14.74 15.54 -25.87
CA THR A 109 -15.42 16.50 -26.75
C THR A 109 -16.29 15.82 -27.80
#